data_AF-A0A515KNA1-F1
#
_entry.id   AF-A0A515KNA1-F1
#
_cell.length_a   1.000
_cell.length_b   1.000
_cell.length_c   1.000
_cell.angle_alpha   90.00
_cell.angle_beta   90.00
_cell.angle_gamma   90.00
#
_symmetry.space_group_name_H-M   'P 1'
#
loop_
_entity.id
_entity.type
_entity.pdbx_description
1 polymer ?
#
loop_
_entity_poly.entity_id
_entity_poly.type
_entity_poly.pdbx_seq_one_letter_code
_entity_poly.pdbx_strand_id
1 'polypeptide(L)'
;MPLSAPYPDPIPAALRDAATTLKAALAVSAAAILSQAEADLKANAAAAIQHFDMLGRKLDALRTDALNAGIGVVARRIDVTKASLFEVVGSPERDGLAIFAERVGELGAELNAVMAKAGQAPEPPFQFDQFFLESMHDLGQRDWSEGA
;
A
#
# COMPACT_ATOMS: atom_id res chain seq x y z
N MET A 1 9.09 -36.16 20.09
CA MET A 1 9.22 -34.72 19.76
C MET A 1 7.80 -34.15 19.73
N PRO A 2 7.44 -33.16 20.54
CA PRO A 2 6.14 -32.53 20.36
C PRO A 2 6.20 -31.67 19.10
N LEU A 3 5.34 -32.02 18.13
CA LEU A 3 4.98 -31.13 17.03
C LEU A 3 4.47 -29.84 17.66
N SER A 4 5.18 -28.73 17.45
CA SER A 4 4.64 -27.39 17.69
C SER A 4 3.34 -27.30 16.91
N ALA A 5 2.21 -27.32 17.62
CA ALA A 5 0.91 -27.13 16.98
C ALA A 5 0.97 -25.82 16.17
N PRO A 6 0.50 -25.80 14.91
CA PRO A 6 0.31 -24.53 14.22
C PRO A 6 -0.61 -23.71 15.12
N TYR A 7 -0.19 -22.49 15.46
CA TYR A 7 -1.01 -21.58 16.25
C TYR A 7 -2.45 -21.62 15.71
N PRO A 8 -3.47 -21.80 16.56
CA PRO A 8 -4.85 -21.54 16.15
C PRO A 8 -5.02 -20.01 16.05
N ASP A 9 -4.30 -19.36 15.13
CA ASP A 9 -4.10 -17.92 15.22
C ASP A 9 -5.05 -17.10 14.34
N PRO A 10 -5.62 -16.01 14.87
CA PRO A 10 -6.25 -14.94 14.08
C PRO A 10 -5.22 -14.09 13.31
N ILE A 11 -3.93 -14.17 13.64
CA ILE A 11 -2.85 -13.34 13.07
C ILE A 11 -2.67 -13.57 11.54
N PRO A 12 -2.62 -14.81 11.02
CA PRO A 12 -2.65 -15.10 9.59
C PRO A 12 -3.80 -14.45 8.82
N ALA A 13 -5.02 -14.56 9.36
CA ALA A 13 -6.22 -14.02 8.72
C ALA A 13 -6.18 -12.49 8.71
N ALA A 14 -5.75 -11.88 9.81
CA ALA A 14 -5.64 -10.43 9.93
C ALA A 14 -4.52 -9.84 9.06
N LEU A 15 -3.38 -10.52 8.89
CA LEU A 15 -2.33 -10.10 7.95
C LEU A 15 -2.79 -10.18 6.49
N ARG A 16 -3.55 -11.21 6.13
CA ARG A 16 -4.17 -11.30 4.79
C ARG A 16 -5.20 -10.19 4.58
N ASP A 17 -5.98 -9.87 5.59
CA ASP A 17 -6.92 -8.74 5.55
C ASP A 17 -6.20 -7.38 5.43
N ALA A 18 -5.07 -7.20 6.12
CA ALA A 18 -4.20 -6.04 5.93
C ALA A 18 -3.67 -5.95 4.49
N ALA A 19 -3.16 -7.05 3.94
CA ALA A 19 -2.77 -7.13 2.53
C ALA A 19 -3.92 -6.77 1.57
N THR A 20 -5.12 -7.32 1.78
CA THR A 20 -6.29 -6.96 0.97
C THR A 20 -6.62 -5.46 1.08
N THR A 21 -6.47 -4.88 2.26
CA THR A 21 -6.67 -3.45 2.49
C THR A 21 -5.66 -2.59 1.72
N LEU A 22 -4.40 -3.04 1.67
CA LEU A 22 -3.37 -2.38 0.86
C LEU A 22 -3.71 -2.40 -0.64
N LYS A 23 -4.19 -3.53 -1.17
CA LYS A 23 -4.66 -3.61 -2.58
C LYS A 23 -5.78 -2.62 -2.86
N ALA A 24 -6.75 -2.53 -1.94
CA ALA A 24 -7.85 -1.58 -2.08
C ALA A 24 -7.35 -0.13 -2.06
N ALA A 25 -6.46 0.23 -1.13
CA ALA A 25 -5.87 1.57 -1.06
C ALA A 25 -5.22 1.98 -2.40
N LEU A 26 -4.57 1.03 -3.06
CA LEU A 26 -3.80 1.28 -4.26
C LEU A 26 -4.64 1.26 -5.54
N ALA A 27 -5.66 0.41 -5.61
CA ALA A 27 -6.67 0.51 -6.66
C ALA A 27 -7.35 1.89 -6.62
N VAL A 28 -7.70 2.37 -5.42
CA VAL A 28 -8.31 3.69 -5.24
C VAL A 28 -7.30 4.82 -5.53
N SER A 29 -6.02 4.66 -5.17
CA SER A 29 -4.96 5.62 -5.53
C SER A 29 -4.79 5.73 -7.05
N ALA A 30 -4.75 4.60 -7.76
CA ALA A 30 -4.67 4.58 -9.22
C ALA A 30 -5.91 5.23 -9.85
N ALA A 31 -7.11 4.97 -9.32
CA ALA A 31 -8.33 5.64 -9.76
C ALA A 31 -8.30 7.16 -9.52
N ALA A 32 -7.65 7.62 -8.43
CA ALA A 32 -7.42 9.04 -8.20
C ALA A 32 -6.52 9.62 -9.30
N ILE A 33 -5.34 9.02 -9.50
CA ILE A 33 -4.32 9.49 -10.45
C ILE A 33 -4.86 9.56 -11.89
N LEU A 34 -5.63 8.54 -12.29
CA LEU A 34 -6.25 8.44 -13.61
C LEU A 34 -7.40 9.42 -13.82
N SER A 35 -7.92 10.03 -12.75
CA SER A 35 -9.04 10.95 -12.86
C SER A 35 -8.65 12.21 -13.62
N GLN A 36 -9.51 12.62 -14.56
CA GLN A 36 -9.38 13.90 -15.27
C GLN A 36 -10.10 15.03 -14.52
N ALA A 37 -11.16 14.72 -13.78
CA ALA A 37 -11.87 15.70 -12.98
C ALA A 37 -11.17 15.90 -11.63
N GLU A 38 -10.87 17.15 -11.28
CA GLU A 38 -10.22 17.53 -10.02
C GLU A 38 -11.04 17.09 -8.79
N ALA A 39 -12.37 17.16 -8.88
CA ALA A 39 -13.27 16.72 -7.82
C ALA A 39 -13.14 15.21 -7.54
N ASP A 40 -13.11 14.40 -8.61
CA ASP A 40 -12.96 12.94 -8.53
C ASP A 40 -11.55 12.55 -8.09
N LEU A 41 -10.52 13.28 -8.55
CA LEU A 41 -9.12 13.13 -8.10
C LEU A 41 -9.04 13.30 -6.58
N LYS A 42 -9.58 14.41 -6.05
CA LYS A 42 -9.56 14.71 -4.61
C LYS A 42 -10.39 13.72 -3.80
N ALA A 43 -11.57 13.33 -4.28
CA ALA A 43 -12.43 12.36 -3.61
C ALA A 43 -11.77 10.97 -3.52
N ASN A 44 -11.22 10.49 -4.64
CA ASN A 44 -10.53 9.20 -4.69
C ASN A 44 -9.23 9.23 -3.87
N ALA A 45 -8.46 10.33 -3.90
CA ALA A 45 -7.28 10.48 -3.06
C ALA A 45 -7.63 10.42 -1.57
N ALA A 46 -8.69 11.12 -1.14
CA ALA A 46 -9.18 11.06 0.24
C ALA A 46 -9.60 9.64 0.64
N ALA A 47 -10.28 8.92 -0.24
CA ALA A 47 -10.66 7.52 -0.01
C ALA A 47 -9.43 6.60 0.09
N ALA A 48 -8.42 6.77 -0.77
CA ALA A 48 -7.16 6.03 -0.70
C ALA A 48 -6.44 6.25 0.64
N ILE A 49 -6.39 7.50 1.12
CA ILE A 49 -5.81 7.85 2.42
C ILE A 49 -6.55 7.15 3.56
N GLN A 50 -7.88 7.12 3.52
CA GLN A 50 -8.67 6.40 4.52
C GLN A 50 -8.36 4.90 4.56
N HIS A 51 -8.11 4.28 3.40
CA HIS A 51 -7.67 2.89 3.33
C HIS A 51 -6.27 2.69 3.90
N PHE A 52 -5.33 3.60 3.65
CA PHE A 52 -4.00 3.57 4.26
C PHE A 52 -4.06 3.71 5.79
N ASP A 53 -4.91 4.60 6.31
CA ASP A 53 -5.10 4.73 7.76
C ASP A 53 -5.75 3.47 8.36
N MET A 54 -6.69 2.87 7.64
CA MET A 54 -7.28 1.58 8.05
C MET A 54 -6.24 0.47 8.08
N LEU A 55 -5.35 0.40 7.07
CA LEU A 55 -4.23 -0.53 7.05
C LEU A 55 -3.31 -0.34 8.26
N GLY A 56 -2.95 0.91 8.57
CA GLY A 56 -2.13 1.24 9.74
C GLY A 56 -2.76 0.75 11.04
N ARG A 57 -4.07 1.00 11.25
CA ARG A 57 -4.81 0.51 12.43
C ARG A 57 -4.87 -1.02 12.50
N LYS A 58 -5.09 -1.70 11.37
CA LYS A 58 -5.11 -3.18 11.30
C LYS A 58 -3.77 -3.76 11.69
N LEU A 59 -2.67 -3.18 11.21
CA LEU A 59 -1.31 -3.63 11.55
C LEU A 59 -0.95 -3.32 13.00
N ASP A 60 -1.36 -2.17 13.53
CA ASP A 60 -1.12 -1.80 14.92
C ASP A 60 -1.78 -2.79 15.89
N ALA A 61 -2.99 -3.26 15.57
CA ALA A 61 -3.69 -4.29 16.33
C ALA A 61 -2.99 -5.67 16.32
N LEU A 62 -2.02 -5.88 15.42
CA LEU A 62 -1.23 -7.11 15.31
C LEU A 62 0.15 -7.00 15.98
N ARG A 63 0.43 -5.88 16.66
CA ARG A 63 1.70 -5.70 17.35
C ARG A 63 1.87 -6.71 18.48
N THR A 64 2.80 -7.62 18.26
CA THR A 64 3.39 -8.49 19.27
C THR A 64 4.88 -8.17 19.35
N ASP A 65 5.57 -8.53 20.43
CA ASP A 65 7.02 -8.29 20.55
C ASP A 65 7.81 -8.82 19.34
N ALA A 66 7.38 -9.96 18.78
CA ALA A 66 8.00 -10.56 17.60
C ALA A 66 7.82 -9.72 16.31
N LEU A 67 6.65 -9.09 16.13
CA LEU A 67 6.29 -8.37 14.91
C LEU A 67 6.44 -6.84 15.03
N ASN A 68 6.58 -6.32 16.24
CA ASN A 68 6.53 -4.88 16.55
C ASN A 68 7.51 -4.05 15.71
N ALA A 69 8.76 -4.51 15.60
CA ALA A 69 9.77 -3.81 14.80
C ALA A 69 9.38 -3.72 13.31
N GLY A 70 8.90 -4.82 12.71
CA GLY A 70 8.49 -4.84 11.31
C GLY A 70 7.22 -4.02 11.06
N ILE A 71 6.22 -4.14 11.94
CA ILE A 71 4.99 -3.32 11.88
C ILE A 71 5.34 -1.83 12.02
N GLY A 72 6.31 -1.47 12.86
CA GLY A 72 6.79 -0.09 12.96
C GLY A 72 7.40 0.44 11.67
N VAL A 73 8.12 -0.40 10.92
CA VAL A 73 8.65 -0.04 9.59
C VAL A 73 7.51 0.13 8.58
N VAL A 74 6.57 -0.82 8.53
CA VAL A 74 5.41 -0.75 7.62
C VAL A 74 4.57 0.50 7.90
N ALA A 75 4.31 0.83 9.17
CA ALA A 75 3.58 2.03 9.55
C ALA A 75 4.26 3.31 9.02
N ARG A 76 5.58 3.43 9.17
CA ARG A 76 6.33 4.55 8.58
C ARG A 76 6.23 4.59 7.06
N ARG A 77 6.28 3.42 6.40
CA ARG A 77 6.12 3.35 4.94
C ARG A 77 4.73 3.77 4.49
N ILE A 78 3.68 3.40 5.23
CA ILE A 78 2.31 3.88 4.98
C ILE A 78 2.26 5.41 5.01
N ASP A 79 2.88 6.05 6.00
CA ASP A 79 2.89 7.52 6.09
C ASP A 79 3.66 8.16 4.93
N VAL A 80 4.81 7.58 4.53
CA VAL A 80 5.58 8.05 3.37
C VAL A 80 4.81 7.86 2.07
N THR A 81 4.13 6.73 1.87
CA THR A 81 3.30 6.46 0.68
C THR A 81 2.10 7.40 0.61
N LYS A 82 1.46 7.73 1.75
CA LYS A 82 0.41 8.74 1.80
C LYS A 82 0.93 10.12 1.40
N ALA A 83 2.09 10.52 1.92
CA ALA A 83 2.70 11.81 1.61
C ALA A 83 3.00 11.94 0.10
N SER A 84 3.57 10.90 -0.52
CA SER A 84 3.82 10.93 -1.97
C SER A 84 2.54 10.93 -2.80
N LEU A 85 1.46 10.30 -2.34
CA LEU A 85 0.14 10.43 -3.01
C LEU A 85 -0.37 11.88 -2.96
N PHE A 86 -0.18 12.58 -1.83
CA PHE A 86 -0.56 13.99 -1.73
C PHE A 86 0.24 14.87 -2.69
N GLU A 87 1.54 14.62 -2.87
CA GLU A 87 2.37 15.34 -3.83
C GLU A 87 1.84 15.15 -5.26
N VAL A 88 1.52 13.92 -5.65
CA VAL A 88 0.96 13.58 -6.96
C VAL A 88 -0.38 14.29 -7.19
N VAL A 89 -1.27 14.27 -6.20
CA VAL A 89 -2.60 14.90 -6.29
C VAL A 89 -2.51 16.43 -6.26
N GLY A 90 -1.48 16.98 -5.61
CA GLY A 90 -1.21 18.40 -5.55
C GLY A 90 -0.58 18.98 -6.81
N SER A 91 -0.02 18.14 -7.68
CA SER A 91 0.53 18.57 -8.97
C SER A 91 -0.49 18.35 -10.11
N PRO A 92 -0.83 19.38 -10.89
CA PRO A 92 -1.64 19.20 -12.10
C PRO A 92 -0.96 18.30 -13.14
N GLU A 93 0.38 18.28 -13.15
CA GLU A 93 1.21 17.42 -14.00
C GLU A 93 1.43 16.02 -13.40
N ARG A 94 0.87 15.77 -12.20
CA ARG A 94 1.05 14.54 -11.42
C ARG A 94 2.52 14.21 -11.16
N ASP A 95 3.30 15.26 -10.91
CA ASP A 95 4.69 15.14 -10.48
C ASP A 95 4.81 14.22 -9.26
N GLY A 96 5.87 13.41 -9.25
CA GLY A 96 6.11 12.47 -8.16
C GLY A 96 5.42 11.12 -8.32
N LEU A 97 4.75 10.85 -9.44
CA LEU A 97 4.10 9.55 -9.66
C LEU A 97 5.09 8.37 -9.62
N ALA A 98 6.29 8.56 -10.19
CA ALA A 98 7.37 7.57 -10.12
C ALA A 98 7.82 7.33 -8.66
N ILE A 99 7.93 8.40 -7.87
CA ILE A 99 8.26 8.31 -6.44
C ILE A 99 7.16 7.57 -5.70
N PHE A 100 5.88 7.90 -5.95
CA PHE A 100 4.75 7.20 -5.35
C PHE A 100 4.78 5.70 -5.68
N ALA A 101 5.01 5.32 -6.94
CA ALA A 101 5.14 3.92 -7.35
C ALA A 101 6.29 3.19 -6.61
N GLU A 102 7.44 3.84 -6.48
CA GLU A 102 8.57 3.32 -5.69
C GLU A 102 8.17 3.09 -4.22
N ARG A 103 7.51 4.08 -3.58
CA ARG A 103 7.04 3.95 -2.19
C ARG A 103 6.03 2.84 -2.01
N VAL A 104 5.18 2.60 -2.99
CA VAL A 104 4.25 1.47 -3.00
C VAL A 104 5.01 0.14 -3.04
N GLY A 105 6.01 0.02 -3.91
CA GLY A 105 6.88 -1.16 -3.98
C GLY A 105 7.59 -1.46 -2.66
N GLU A 106 8.20 -0.43 -2.03
CA GLU A 106 8.83 -0.54 -0.71
C GLU A 106 7.84 -0.99 0.37
N LEU A 107 6.63 -0.41 0.39
CA LEU A 107 5.58 -0.76 1.35
C LEU A 107 5.15 -2.23 1.22
N GLY A 108 5.00 -2.73 -0.02
CA GLY A 108 4.68 -4.14 -0.28
C GLY A 108 5.78 -5.09 0.19
N ALA A 109 7.06 -4.73 -0.05
CA ALA A 109 8.21 -5.52 0.39
C ALA A 109 8.28 -5.64 1.92
N GLU A 110 8.05 -4.54 2.64
CA GLU A 110 8.05 -4.55 4.11
C GLU A 110 6.86 -5.33 4.68
N LEU A 111 5.68 -5.23 4.07
CA LEU A 111 4.53 -6.04 4.48
C LEU A 111 4.81 -7.54 4.28
N ASN A 112 5.43 -7.93 3.16
CA ASN A 112 5.87 -9.31 2.94
C ASN A 112 6.86 -9.79 4.00
N ALA A 113 7.81 -8.94 4.41
CA ALA A 113 8.77 -9.28 5.46
C ALA A 113 8.07 -9.54 6.81
N VAL A 114 7.07 -8.72 7.17
CA VAL A 114 6.24 -8.94 8.37
C VAL A 114 5.46 -10.25 8.27
N MET A 115 4.86 -10.53 7.11
CA MET A 115 4.12 -11.76 6.88
C MET A 115 5.02 -13.00 6.94
N ALA A 116 6.20 -12.96 6.34
CA ALA A 116 7.19 -14.03 6.42
C ALA A 116 7.62 -14.28 7.88
N LYS A 117 7.85 -13.21 8.65
CA LYS A 117 8.22 -13.32 10.08
C LYS A 117 7.09 -13.89 10.94
N ALA A 118 5.83 -13.69 10.56
CA ALA A 118 4.68 -14.29 11.20
C ALA A 118 4.48 -15.78 10.85
N GLY A 119 5.43 -16.42 10.15
CA GLY A 119 5.28 -17.80 9.66
C GLY A 119 4.21 -17.92 8.55
N GLN A 120 3.89 -16.79 7.92
CA GLN A 120 2.86 -16.63 6.91
C GLN A 120 3.50 -16.06 5.65
N ALA A 121 4.62 -16.63 5.20
CA ALA A 121 5.17 -16.30 3.89
C ALA A 121 3.99 -16.34 2.90
N PRO A 122 3.55 -15.18 2.36
CA PRO A 122 2.40 -15.17 1.50
C PRO A 122 2.79 -16.00 0.28
N GLU A 123 2.04 -17.05 -0.02
CA GLU A 123 2.13 -17.73 -1.32
C GLU A 123 0.80 -17.52 -2.07
N PRO A 124 0.81 -16.78 -3.18
CA PRO A 124 1.93 -15.98 -3.69
C PRO A 124 2.24 -14.78 -2.76
N PRO A 125 3.49 -14.27 -2.76
CA PRO A 125 3.84 -13.08 -2.00
C PRO A 125 2.91 -11.94 -2.36
N PHE A 126 2.76 -10.96 -1.47
CA PHE A 126 2.13 -9.72 -1.87
C PHE A 126 2.99 -9.09 -2.97
N GLN A 127 2.60 -9.32 -4.22
CA GLN A 127 3.25 -8.78 -5.39
C GLN A 127 2.32 -7.69 -5.91
N PHE A 128 2.87 -6.48 -6.03
CA PHE A 128 2.39 -5.60 -7.06
C PHE A 128 2.78 -6.25 -8.36
N ASP A 129 1.78 -6.54 -9.19
CA ASP A 129 2.07 -7.04 -10.53
C ASP A 129 3.00 -6.03 -11.20
N GLN A 130 4.03 -6.53 -11.89
CA GLN A 130 4.95 -5.69 -12.65
C GLN A 130 4.15 -4.76 -13.58
N PHE A 131 3.02 -5.24 -14.09
CA PHE A 131 2.06 -4.44 -14.84
C PHE A 131 1.58 -3.18 -14.10
N PHE A 132 1.29 -3.27 -12.79
CA PHE A 132 0.86 -2.11 -12.00
C PHE A 132 1.96 -1.07 -11.87
N LEU A 133 3.19 -1.51 -11.60
CA LEU A 133 4.34 -0.61 -11.47
C LEU A 133 4.71 0.05 -12.81
N GLU A 134 4.68 -0.72 -13.90
CA GLU A 134 4.87 -0.22 -15.26
C GLU A 134 3.76 0.75 -15.67
N SER A 135 2.49 0.44 -15.38
CA SER A 135 1.36 1.34 -15.66
C SER A 135 1.53 2.69 -14.95
N MET A 136 2.01 2.67 -13.70
CA MET A 136 2.27 3.89 -12.94
C MET A 136 3.47 4.68 -13.49
N HIS A 137 4.48 3.99 -14.01
CA HIS A 137 5.60 4.63 -14.70
C HIS A 137 5.16 5.29 -16.02
N ASP A 138 4.40 4.58 -16.85
CA ASP A 138 3.87 5.07 -18.12
C ASP A 138 2.93 6.27 -17.91
N LEU A 139 2.07 6.21 -16.89
CA LEU A 139 1.23 7.34 -16.50
C LEU A 139 2.02 8.58 -16.08
N GLY A 140 3.25 8.40 -15.56
CA GLY A 140 4.11 9.50 -15.15
C GLY A 140 4.79 10.20 -16.32
N GLN A 141 4.83 9.54 -17.48
CA GLN A 141 5.36 10.10 -18.73
C GLN A 141 4.25 10.73 -19.59
N ARG A 142 2.98 10.58 -19.18
CA ARG A 142 1.84 11.12 -19.93
C ARG A 142 1.83 12.65 -19.82
N ASP A 143 1.52 13.30 -20.94
CA ASP A 143 1.20 14.72 -20.93
C ASP A 143 -0.20 14.93 -20.30
N TRP A 144 -0.21 15.61 -19.16
CA TRP A 144 -1.42 15.92 -18.40
C TRP A 144 -1.96 17.32 -18.69
N SER A 145 -1.25 18.10 -19.52
CA SER A 145 -1.58 19.49 -19.86
C SER A 145 -2.84 19.63 -20.71
N GLU A 146 -3.24 18.60 -21.45
CA GLU A 146 -4.34 18.65 -22.43
C GLU A 146 -5.74 18.39 -21.81
N GLY A 147 -5.82 18.12 -20.50
CA GLY A 147 -7.07 17.72 -19.83
C GLY A 147 -7.61 18.66 -18.76
N ALA A 148 -7.01 19.86 -18.59
CA ALA A 148 -7.40 20.86 -17.59
C ALA A 148 -8.32 21.94 -18.17
#